data_AF-A0AAW8KZD3-F1
#
_entry.id   AF-A0AAW8KZD3-F1
#
_cell.length_a   1.000
_cell.length_b   1.000
_cell.length_c   1.000
_cell.angle_alpha   90.00
_cell.angle_beta   90.00
_cell.angle_gamma   90.00
#
_symmetry.space_group_name_H-M   'P 1'
#
loop_
_entity.id
_entity.type
_entity.pdbx_description
1 polymer ?
#
loop_
_entity_poly.entity_id
_entity_poly.type
_entity_poly.pdbx_seq_one_letter_code
_entity_poly.pdbx_strand_id
1 'polypeptide(L)'
;HGYFWKGEPYPITGMRGNRIKKLIQNNISLVAYHLPLDAHPTLGNNVTIAEKLNLKNLEPLDLTEKHPIGNIGYLEQAVSVDEFKAQLQNSFDFKVIHLPAEKQSIQKVGFCTGGAQDFIAKAALQNCDAYISGEVSERTFYEAKELGVHYFA
;
A
#
# COMPACT_ATOMS: atom_id res chain seq x y z
N HIS A 1 5.85 7.24 9.98
CA HIS A 1 5.54 6.42 11.18
C HIS A 1 6.17 7.03 12.43
N GLY A 2 5.35 7.37 13.44
CA GLY A 2 5.80 7.99 14.70
C GLY A 2 5.80 7.04 15.89
N TYR A 3 5.46 7.56 17.07
CA TYR A 3 5.24 6.82 18.33
C TYR A 3 3.82 7.04 18.84
N PHE A 4 3.49 6.41 19.97
CA PHE A 4 2.22 6.57 20.69
C PHE A 4 1.04 5.96 19.93
N TRP A 5 1.28 4.81 19.32
CA TRP A 5 0.24 4.05 18.65
C TRP A 5 -0.78 3.54 19.66
N LYS A 6 -2.05 3.43 19.21
CA LYS A 6 -3.12 2.91 20.06
C LYS A 6 -2.77 1.49 20.52
N GLY A 7 -2.84 1.25 21.84
CA GLY A 7 -2.53 -0.04 22.45
C GLY A 7 -1.06 -0.23 22.84
N GLU A 8 -0.16 0.72 22.55
CA GLU A 8 1.21 0.66 23.07
C GLU A 8 1.25 0.83 24.59
N PRO A 9 2.19 0.15 25.29
CA PRO A 9 2.43 0.40 26.70
C PRO A 9 2.75 1.87 26.99
N TYR A 10 2.17 2.41 28.07
CA TYR A 10 2.46 3.78 28.52
C TYR A 10 3.92 4.02 28.92
N PRO A 11 4.63 3.10 29.59
CA PRO A 11 6.02 3.35 30.01
C PRO A 11 6.96 3.61 28.83
N ILE A 12 7.77 4.67 28.97
CA ILE A 12 8.80 5.06 27.98
C ILE A 12 10.13 4.40 28.35
N THR A 13 10.28 3.13 27.98
CA THR A 13 11.45 2.31 28.28
C THR A 13 12.03 1.66 27.03
N GLY A 14 13.16 0.95 27.16
CA GLY A 14 13.80 0.22 26.06
C GLY A 14 14.12 1.09 24.84
N MET A 15 13.84 0.58 23.64
CA MET A 15 14.10 1.28 22.37
C MET A 15 13.40 2.64 22.29
N ARG A 16 12.11 2.70 22.63
CA ARG A 16 11.30 3.93 22.60
C ARG A 16 11.87 4.98 23.55
N GLY A 17 12.21 4.58 24.77
CA GLY A 17 12.85 5.46 25.75
C GLY A 17 14.19 6.01 25.27
N ASN A 18 15.05 5.16 24.70
CA ASN A 18 16.33 5.59 24.16
C ASN A 18 16.18 6.62 23.01
N ARG A 19 15.20 6.44 22.13
CA ARG A 19 14.96 7.37 21.01
C ARG A 19 14.33 8.68 21.47
N ILE A 20 13.29 8.63 22.31
CA ILE A 20 12.62 9.84 22.83
C ILE A 20 13.57 10.66 23.72
N LYS A 21 14.35 10.01 24.58
CA LYS A 21 15.36 10.68 25.41
C LYS A 21 16.34 11.50 24.55
N LYS A 22 16.83 10.94 23.44
CA LYS A 22 17.72 11.66 22.52
C LYS A 22 17.07 12.89 21.90
N LEU A 23 15.80 12.80 21.48
CA LEU A 23 15.07 13.95 20.93
C LEU A 23 14.96 15.08 21.97
N ILE A 24 14.55 14.75 23.19
CA ILE A 24 14.39 15.71 24.29
C ILE A 24 15.74 16.35 24.65
N GLN A 25 16.78 15.54 24.84
CA GLN A 25 18.11 16.03 25.24
C GLN A 25 18.75 16.97 24.20
N ASN A 26 18.33 16.88 22.93
CA ASN A 26 18.85 17.71 21.84
C ASN A 26 17.84 18.76 21.35
N ASN A 27 16.74 18.99 22.07
CA ASN A 27 15.69 19.95 21.68
C ASN A 27 15.15 19.74 20.25
N ILE A 28 14.99 18.47 19.83
CA ILE A 28 14.48 18.12 18.51
C ILE A 28 12.97 17.87 18.58
N SER A 29 12.20 18.59 17.77
CA SER A 29 10.78 18.30 17.55
C SER A 29 10.60 17.13 16.59
N LEU A 30 9.73 16.17 16.96
CA LEU A 30 9.29 15.10 16.09
C LEU A 30 7.84 15.34 15.67
N VAL A 31 7.60 15.37 14.36
CA VAL A 31 6.26 15.44 13.77
C VAL A 31 6.02 14.19 12.93
N ALA A 32 4.81 13.65 12.98
CA ALA A 32 4.45 12.46 12.23
C ALA A 32 3.10 12.66 11.53
N TYR A 33 3.10 12.50 10.21
CA TYR A 33 1.90 12.34 9.40
C TYR A 33 1.83 10.87 8.99
N HIS A 34 0.73 10.20 9.33
CA HIS A 34 0.51 8.79 9.00
C HIS A 34 -0.54 8.70 7.88
N LEU A 35 -1.74 8.21 8.18
CA LEU A 35 -2.85 8.12 7.21
C LEU A 35 -3.12 9.42 6.42
N PRO A 36 -3.03 10.64 7.01
CA PRO A 36 -3.19 11.86 6.22
C PRO A 36 -2.15 12.02 5.12
N LEU A 37 -0.92 11.53 5.33
CA LEU A 37 0.11 11.50 4.29
C LEU A 37 -0.18 10.39 3.29
N ASP A 38 -0.57 9.18 3.71
CA ASP A 38 -0.93 8.10 2.76
C ASP A 38 -2.02 8.52 1.76
N ALA A 39 -3.02 9.26 2.24
CA ALA A 39 -4.18 9.70 1.46
C ALA A 39 -4.00 11.05 0.75
N HIS A 40 -2.90 11.77 0.97
CA HIS A 40 -2.77 13.13 0.45
C HIS A 40 -2.75 13.13 -1.09
N PRO A 41 -3.62 13.89 -1.77
CA PRO A 41 -3.85 13.74 -3.21
C PRO A 41 -2.66 14.15 -4.09
N THR A 42 -1.71 14.91 -3.56
CA THR A 42 -0.55 15.42 -4.33
C THR A 42 0.81 15.12 -3.72
N LEU A 43 0.85 14.68 -2.45
CA LEU A 43 2.10 14.47 -1.71
C LEU A 43 2.14 13.09 -1.05
N GLY A 44 1.09 12.30 -1.24
CA GLY A 44 0.88 11.10 -0.47
C GLY A 44 1.56 9.88 -1.05
N ASN A 45 1.77 8.90 -0.18
CA ASN A 45 2.44 7.66 -0.55
C ASN A 45 1.74 6.96 -1.72
N ASN A 46 0.40 6.94 -1.72
CA ASN A 46 -0.38 6.31 -2.78
C ASN A 46 -0.22 7.05 -4.12
N VAL A 47 -0.33 8.38 -4.15
CA VAL A 47 -0.17 9.13 -5.42
C VAL A 47 1.25 9.00 -5.98
N THR A 48 2.28 8.94 -5.13
CA THR A 48 3.66 8.71 -5.58
C THR A 48 3.83 7.34 -6.25
N ILE A 49 3.21 6.27 -5.74
CA ILE A 49 3.22 4.97 -6.43
C ILE A 49 2.48 5.06 -7.77
N ALA A 50 1.32 5.71 -7.80
CA ALA A 50 0.56 5.89 -9.03
C ALA A 50 1.38 6.60 -10.13
N GLU A 51 2.06 7.69 -9.77
CA GLU A 51 2.93 8.43 -10.68
C GLU A 51 4.09 7.57 -11.19
N LYS A 52 4.75 6.84 -10.28
CA LYS A 52 5.89 5.97 -10.61
C LYS A 52 5.50 4.82 -11.56
N LEU A 53 4.27 4.32 -11.44
CA LEU A 53 3.71 3.28 -12.29
C LEU A 53 2.91 3.82 -13.48
N ASN A 54 2.86 5.14 -13.65
CA ASN A 54 2.09 5.84 -14.68
C ASN A 54 0.59 5.45 -14.70
N LEU A 55 0.01 5.15 -13.54
CA LEU A 55 -1.41 4.85 -13.40
C LEU A 55 -2.25 6.12 -13.63
N LYS A 56 -3.34 5.98 -14.40
CA LYS A 56 -4.26 7.05 -14.76
C LYS A 56 -5.60 6.89 -14.05
N ASN A 57 -6.43 7.95 -14.13
CA ASN A 57 -7.80 7.98 -13.63
C ASN A 57 -7.91 7.48 -12.18
N LEU A 58 -7.20 8.15 -11.27
CA LEU A 58 -7.14 7.72 -9.88
C LEU A 58 -8.48 7.89 -9.19
N GLU A 59 -8.95 6.80 -8.59
CA GLU A 59 -10.19 6.71 -7.84
C GLU A 59 -9.87 6.25 -6.40
N PRO A 60 -10.74 6.53 -5.41
CA PRO A 60 -10.62 5.92 -4.09
C PRO A 60 -10.85 4.40 -4.15
N LEU A 61 -10.12 3.63 -3.34
CA LEU A 61 -10.31 2.18 -3.27
C LEU A 61 -11.67 1.78 -2.68
N ASP A 62 -12.24 2.61 -1.80
CA ASP A 62 -13.52 2.37 -1.15
C ASP A 62 -14.33 3.67 -1.04
N LEU A 63 -15.34 3.83 -1.89
CA LEU A 63 -16.20 5.02 -1.91
C LEU A 63 -17.14 5.12 -0.70
N THR A 64 -17.27 4.07 0.11
CA THR A 64 -18.14 4.08 1.29
C THR A 64 -17.47 4.73 2.50
N GLU A 65 -16.13 4.85 2.48
CA GLU A 65 -15.38 5.49 3.55
C GLU A 65 -15.39 7.02 3.42
N LYS A 66 -15.53 7.71 4.55
CA LYS A 66 -15.47 9.18 4.58
C LYS A 66 -14.08 9.71 4.19
N HIS A 67 -13.03 8.96 4.54
CA HIS A 67 -11.63 9.30 4.29
C HIS A 67 -10.93 8.05 3.74
N PRO A 68 -11.19 7.71 2.47
CA PRO A 68 -10.72 6.44 1.91
C PRO A 68 -9.19 6.42 1.87
N ILE A 69 -8.65 5.28 2.28
CA ILE A 69 -7.21 4.98 2.17
C ILE A 69 -7.01 3.95 1.07
N GLY A 70 -6.00 4.18 0.23
CA GLY A 70 -5.76 3.40 -0.97
C GLY A 70 -6.54 3.92 -2.17
N ASN A 71 -6.06 3.56 -3.35
CA ASN A 71 -6.56 4.06 -4.61
C ASN A 71 -6.74 2.93 -5.61
N ILE A 72 -7.49 3.23 -6.66
CA ILE A 72 -7.55 2.47 -7.90
C ILE A 72 -6.93 3.35 -8.98
N GLY A 73 -6.19 2.75 -9.88
CA GLY A 73 -5.66 3.41 -11.07
C GLY A 73 -5.62 2.45 -12.24
N TYR A 74 -5.43 3.01 -13.43
CA TYR A 74 -5.54 2.28 -14.68
C TYR A 74 -4.26 2.41 -15.48
N LEU A 75 -3.74 1.28 -15.97
CA LEU A 75 -2.75 1.30 -17.03
C LEU A 75 -3.42 1.77 -18.34
N GLU A 76 -2.66 2.51 -19.15
CA GLU A 76 -3.15 3.01 -20.43
C GLU A 76 -3.57 1.88 -21.38
N GLN A 77 -2.85 0.76 -21.34
CA GLN A 77 -3.18 -0.48 -22.04
C GLN A 77 -3.09 -1.65 -21.08
N ALA A 78 -3.93 -2.66 -21.30
CA ALA A 78 -3.82 -3.91 -20.57
C ALA A 78 -2.50 -4.60 -20.94
N VAL A 79 -1.76 -5.05 -19.93
CA VAL A 79 -0.49 -5.77 -20.09
C VAL A 79 -0.60 -7.17 -19.52
N SER A 80 0.32 -8.06 -19.90
CA SER A 80 0.43 -9.37 -19.27
C SER A 80 0.88 -9.26 -17.80
N VAL A 81 0.60 -10.31 -17.03
CA VAL A 81 0.98 -10.37 -15.61
C VAL A 81 2.50 -10.27 -15.42
N ASP A 82 3.27 -10.89 -16.32
CA ASP A 82 4.73 -10.87 -16.28
C ASP A 82 5.32 -9.49 -16.65
N GLU A 83 4.72 -8.81 -17.63
CA GLU A 83 5.10 -7.42 -17.96
C GLU A 83 4.84 -6.49 -16.79
N PHE A 84 3.69 -6.62 -16.13
CA PHE A 84 3.36 -5.81 -14.97
C PHE A 84 4.32 -6.09 -13.80
N LYS A 85 4.63 -7.36 -13.54
CA LYS A 85 5.62 -7.75 -12.52
C LYS A 85 6.99 -7.17 -12.83
N ALA A 86 7.43 -7.21 -14.08
CA ALA A 86 8.69 -6.63 -14.52
C ALA A 86 8.69 -5.10 -14.37
N GLN A 87 7.57 -4.44 -14.69
CA GLN A 87 7.40 -3.00 -14.47
C GLN A 87 7.55 -2.65 -12.98
N LEU A 88 6.91 -3.41 -12.08
CA LEU A 88 7.07 -3.23 -10.63
C LEU A 88 8.54 -3.44 -10.21
N GLN A 89 9.19 -4.50 -10.68
CA GLN A 89 10.57 -4.82 -10.34
C GLN A 89 11.58 -3.77 -10.83
N ASN A 90 11.30 -3.10 -11.95
CA ASN A 90 12.12 -2.01 -12.48
C ASN A 90 11.83 -0.67 -11.77
N SER A 91 10.60 -0.49 -11.29
CA SER A 91 10.22 0.69 -10.53
C SER A 91 10.74 0.64 -9.10
N PHE A 92 10.88 -0.53 -8.47
CA PHE A 92 11.21 -0.63 -7.06
C PHE A 92 12.54 -1.36 -6.81
N ASP A 93 13.37 -0.83 -5.90
CA ASP A 93 14.69 -1.38 -5.55
C ASP A 93 14.61 -2.64 -4.66
N PHE A 94 13.46 -3.29 -4.58
CA PHE A 94 13.25 -4.50 -3.78
C PHE A 94 12.64 -5.61 -4.62
N LYS A 95 12.81 -6.85 -4.17
CA LYS A 95 12.27 -8.02 -4.86
C LYS A 95 10.75 -8.06 -4.69
N VAL A 96 10.03 -7.96 -5.80
CA VAL A 96 8.57 -8.05 -5.82
C VAL A 96 8.12 -9.49 -5.60
N ILE A 97 7.26 -9.69 -4.60
CA ILE A 97 6.50 -10.90 -4.34
C ILE A 97 5.21 -10.82 -5.15
N HIS A 98 4.88 -11.90 -5.84
CA HIS A 98 3.67 -12.01 -6.64
C HIS A 98 2.90 -13.26 -6.23
N LEU A 99 1.63 -13.08 -5.86
CA LEU A 99 0.69 -14.18 -5.62
C LEU A 99 -0.27 -14.23 -6.82
N PRO A 100 -0.26 -15.32 -7.61
CA PRO A 100 -1.00 -15.39 -8.86
C PRO A 100 -2.51 -15.61 -8.63
N ALA A 101 -3.30 -15.08 -9.56
CA ALA A 101 -4.72 -15.32 -9.74
C ALA A 101 -4.99 -15.77 -11.20
N GLU A 102 -6.25 -15.97 -11.57
CA GLU A 102 -6.62 -16.56 -12.88
C GLU A 102 -6.62 -15.56 -14.04
N LYS A 103 -6.72 -14.25 -13.77
CA LYS A 103 -6.76 -13.21 -14.81
C LYS A 103 -5.47 -13.25 -15.63
N GLN A 104 -5.59 -13.01 -16.94
CA GLN A 104 -4.45 -13.12 -17.87
C GLN A 104 -3.80 -11.77 -18.18
N SER A 105 -4.53 -10.68 -17.93
CA SER A 105 -4.09 -9.32 -18.19
C SER A 105 -4.44 -8.40 -17.02
N ILE A 106 -3.61 -7.38 -16.82
CA ILE A 106 -3.77 -6.36 -15.78
C ILE A 106 -3.98 -5.02 -16.47
N GLN A 107 -5.06 -4.33 -16.12
CA GLN A 107 -5.29 -2.94 -16.49
C GLN A 107 -5.76 -2.11 -15.31
N LYS A 108 -6.75 -2.63 -14.55
CA LYS A 108 -7.29 -1.97 -13.36
C LYS A 108 -6.53 -2.44 -12.13
N VAL A 109 -5.86 -1.53 -11.44
CA VAL A 109 -4.97 -1.83 -10.31
C VAL A 109 -5.49 -1.12 -9.07
N GLY A 110 -5.87 -1.89 -8.05
CA GLY A 110 -6.06 -1.37 -6.70
C GLY A 110 -4.72 -1.31 -5.98
N PHE A 111 -4.49 -0.34 -5.10
CA PHE A 111 -3.25 -0.28 -4.33
C PHE A 111 -3.41 0.50 -3.04
N CYS A 112 -2.67 0.10 -2.02
CA CYS A 112 -2.46 0.89 -0.81
C CYS A 112 -1.08 0.59 -0.22
N THR A 113 -0.26 1.62 -0.03
CA THR A 113 1.08 1.44 0.52
C THR A 113 1.07 0.93 1.96
N GLY A 114 2.19 0.35 2.42
CA GLY A 114 2.34 -0.14 3.79
C GLY A 114 1.71 -1.52 4.01
N GLY A 115 1.34 -1.84 5.26
CA GLY A 115 0.76 -3.14 5.63
C GLY A 115 -0.75 -3.22 5.39
N ALA A 116 -1.18 -3.06 4.14
CA ALA A 116 -2.60 -3.01 3.76
C ALA A 116 -3.08 -4.29 3.03
N GLN A 117 -2.46 -5.45 3.29
CA GLN A 117 -2.85 -6.73 2.66
C GLN A 117 -4.36 -7.03 2.75
N ASP A 118 -5.02 -6.63 3.85
CA ASP A 118 -6.43 -6.91 4.10
C ASP A 118 -7.38 -6.11 3.18
N PHE A 119 -6.87 -5.13 2.44
CA PHE A 119 -7.66 -4.36 1.48
C PHE A 119 -7.81 -5.05 0.12
N ILE A 120 -7.22 -6.23 -0.08
CA ILE A 120 -7.40 -7.04 -1.29
C ILE A 120 -8.88 -7.32 -1.57
N ALA A 121 -9.70 -7.54 -0.54
CA ALA A 121 -11.14 -7.74 -0.68
C ALA A 121 -11.84 -6.49 -1.24
N LYS A 122 -11.40 -5.28 -0.87
CA LYS A 122 -11.91 -4.02 -1.42
C LYS A 122 -11.55 -3.90 -2.90
N ALA A 123 -10.32 -4.24 -3.27
CA ALA A 123 -9.89 -4.25 -4.68
C ALA A 123 -10.70 -5.25 -5.52
N ALA A 124 -10.98 -6.43 -4.97
CA ALA A 124 -11.82 -7.45 -5.60
C ALA A 124 -13.26 -6.98 -5.81
N LEU A 125 -13.87 -6.33 -4.80
CA LEU A 125 -15.21 -5.73 -4.92
C LEU A 125 -15.28 -4.68 -6.03
N GLN A 126 -14.16 -4.00 -6.31
CA GLN A 126 -14.03 -3.03 -7.39
C GLN A 126 -13.63 -3.67 -8.73
N ASN A 127 -13.57 -5.01 -8.79
CA ASN A 127 -13.15 -5.81 -9.94
C ASN A 127 -11.75 -5.44 -10.47
N CYS A 128 -10.82 -5.12 -9.57
CA CYS A 128 -9.43 -4.89 -9.96
C CYS A 128 -8.80 -6.19 -10.49
N ASP A 129 -7.85 -6.05 -11.41
CA ASP A 129 -7.09 -7.18 -11.95
C ASP A 129 -5.91 -7.54 -11.05
N ALA A 130 -5.34 -6.50 -10.43
CA ALA A 130 -4.26 -6.62 -9.48
C ALA A 130 -4.49 -5.71 -8.26
N TYR A 131 -3.87 -6.11 -7.15
CA TYR A 131 -3.77 -5.34 -5.92
C TYR A 131 -2.31 -5.22 -5.47
N ILE A 132 -1.86 -4.01 -5.14
CA ILE A 132 -0.51 -3.74 -4.62
C ILE A 132 -0.59 -3.32 -3.15
N SER A 133 0.22 -3.94 -2.30
CA SER A 133 0.53 -3.42 -0.96
C SER A 133 2.00 -3.65 -0.62
N GLY A 134 2.44 -3.33 0.60
CA GLY A 134 3.84 -3.46 1.00
C GLY A 134 4.16 -4.71 1.83
N GLU A 135 3.21 -5.20 2.63
CA GLU A 135 3.37 -6.41 3.44
C GLU A 135 2.46 -7.52 2.93
N VAL A 136 2.88 -8.77 3.09
CA VAL A 136 2.10 -9.95 2.70
C VAL A 136 2.04 -10.94 3.87
N SER A 137 0.91 -11.63 4.00
CA SER A 137 0.70 -12.68 4.98
C SER A 137 0.25 -13.99 4.33
N GLU A 138 0.28 -15.09 5.07
CA GLU A 138 -0.10 -16.41 4.54
C GLU A 138 -1.55 -16.43 4.01
N ARG A 139 -2.50 -15.82 4.75
CA ARG A 139 -3.90 -15.71 4.31
C ARG A 139 -4.05 -15.00 2.95
N THR A 140 -3.17 -14.03 2.69
CA THR A 140 -3.22 -13.20 1.48
C THR A 140 -3.04 -14.04 0.21
N PHE A 141 -2.32 -15.17 0.29
CA PHE A 141 -2.18 -16.10 -0.84
C PHE A 141 -3.51 -16.73 -1.25
N TYR A 142 -4.26 -17.24 -0.28
CA TYR A 142 -5.56 -17.87 -0.55
C TYR A 142 -6.60 -16.82 -0.96
N GLU A 143 -6.61 -15.67 -0.29
CA GLU A 143 -7.50 -14.56 -0.64
C GLU A 143 -7.27 -14.08 -2.08
N ALA A 144 -6.03 -13.87 -2.51
CA ALA A 144 -5.72 -13.46 -3.88
C ALA A 144 -6.26 -14.45 -4.92
N LYS A 145 -6.09 -15.74 -4.65
CA LYS A 145 -6.56 -16.81 -5.54
C LYS A 145 -8.08 -16.88 -5.58
N GLU A 146 -8.73 -16.90 -4.42
CA GLU A 146 -10.19 -17.06 -4.31
C GLU A 146 -10.96 -15.82 -4.78
N LEU A 147 -10.40 -14.62 -4.58
CA LEU A 147 -10.97 -13.37 -5.05
C LEU A 147 -10.66 -13.08 -6.53
N GLY A 148 -9.75 -13.84 -7.15
CA GLY A 148 -9.38 -13.66 -8.55
C GLY A 148 -8.63 -12.35 -8.82
N VAL A 149 -7.80 -11.90 -7.87
CA VAL A 149 -7.01 -10.65 -7.97
C VAL A 149 -5.54 -10.96 -7.77
N HIS A 150 -4.69 -10.60 -8.74
CA HIS A 150 -3.24 -10.76 -8.57
C HIS A 150 -2.75 -9.88 -7.43
N TYR A 151 -1.94 -10.43 -6.53
CA TYR A 151 -1.41 -9.67 -5.42
C TYR A 151 0.09 -9.42 -5.60
N PHE A 152 0.53 -8.18 -5.38
CA PHE A 152 1.93 -7.79 -5.42
C PHE A 152 2.35 -7.10 -4.11
N ALA A 153 3.50 -7.51 -3.57
CA ALA A 153 4.16 -6.88 -2.43
C ALA A 153 5.65 -6.64 -2.68
#